data_AF-A0A381SIT4-F1
#
_entry.id   AF-A0A381SIT4-F1
#
_cell.length_a   1.000
_cell.length_b   1.000
_cell.length_c   1.000
_cell.angle_alpha   90.00
_cell.angle_beta   90.00
_cell.angle_gamma   90.00
#
_symmetry.space_group_name_H-M   'P 1'
#
loop_
_entity.id
_entity.type
_entity.pdbx_description
1 polymer ?
#
loop_
_entity_poly.entity_id
_entity_poly.type
_entity_poly.pdbx_seq_one_letter_code
_entity_poly.pdbx_strand_id
1 'polypeptide(L)'
;MWRIVLLGLLVSVTATLMIFRVRYLLKFLAMVLYSKVSPLGMSGSLPLWARYYLNSDDYEGPPPGIGQLEETVKILGYSLVAIPLALVVMVLFFGSG
;
A
#
# COMPACT_ATOMS: atom_id res chain seq x y z
N MET A 1 -23.00 -7.32 11.17
CA MET A 1 -21.93 -6.95 12.12
C MET A 1 -20.57 -7.57 11.76
N TRP A 2 -20.47 -8.87 11.46
CA TRP A 2 -19.20 -9.51 11.06
C TRP A 2 -18.48 -8.85 9.85
N ARG A 3 -19.22 -8.27 8.91
CA ARG A 3 -18.68 -7.51 7.76
C ARG A 3 -17.82 -6.31 8.18
N ILE A 4 -18.20 -5.61 9.26
CA ILE A 4 -17.45 -4.44 9.78
C ILE A 4 -16.15 -4.90 10.43
N VAL A 5 -16.21 -6.01 11.17
CA VAL A 5 -15.04 -6.65 11.78
C VAL A 5 -14.06 -7.10 10.70
N LEU A 6 -14.54 -7.72 9.63
CA LEU A 6 -13.70 -8.09 8.49
C LEU A 6 -13.08 -6.89 7.79
N LEU A 7 -13.83 -5.81 7.58
CA LEU A 7 -13.28 -4.58 7.01
C LEU A 7 -12.17 -4.00 7.89
N GLY A 8 -12.39 -3.93 9.21
CA GLY A 8 -11.37 -3.47 10.15
C GLY A 8 -10.11 -4.35 10.14
N LEU A 9 -10.29 -5.66 10.09
CA LEU A 9 -9.18 -6.61 10.01
C LEU A 9 -8.41 -6.47 8.70
N LEU A 10 -9.11 -6.30 7.58
CA LEU A 10 -8.50 -6.11 6.26
C LEU A 10 -7.73 -4.79 6.18
N VAL A 11 -8.26 -3.72 6.74
CA VAL A 11 -7.57 -2.42 6.86
C VAL A 11 -6.33 -2.54 7.74
N SER A 12 -6.42 -3.21 8.89
CA SER A 12 -5.28 -3.43 9.79
C SER A 12 -4.16 -4.24 9.14
N VAL A 13 -4.51 -5.31 8.43
CA VAL A 13 -3.55 -6.12 7.66
C VAL A 13 -2.90 -5.27 6.57
N THR A 14 -3.68 -4.46 5.86
CA THR A 14 -3.17 -3.60 4.79
C THR A 14 -2.21 -2.54 5.34
N ALA A 15 -2.56 -1.88 6.44
CA ALA A 15 -1.70 -0.90 7.12
C ALA A 15 -0.38 -1.55 7.60
N THR A 16 -0.47 -2.76 8.18
CA THR A 16 0.72 -3.52 8.61
C THR A 16 1.65 -3.83 7.43
N LEU A 17 1.08 -4.26 6.30
CA LEU A 17 1.86 -4.51 5.08
C LEU A 17 2.49 -3.22 4.52
N MET A 18 1.76 -2.10 4.57
CA MET A 18 2.26 -0.78 4.15
C MET A 18 3.37 -0.23 5.06
N ILE A 19 3.50 -0.68 6.30
CA ILE A 19 4.56 -0.22 7.22
C ILE A 19 5.79 -1.13 7.12
N PHE A 20 5.58 -2.45 7.24
CA PHE A 20 6.68 -3.40 7.45
C PHE A 20 7.14 -4.11 6.16
N ARG A 21 6.30 -4.19 5.13
CA ARG A 21 6.53 -5.06 3.95
C ARG A 21 6.18 -4.37 2.63
N VAL A 22 6.51 -3.08 2.51
CA VAL A 22 6.15 -2.27 1.33
C VAL A 22 6.59 -2.86 0.00
N ARG A 23 7.81 -3.40 -0.08
CA ARG A 23 8.29 -4.09 -1.29
C ARG A 23 7.37 -5.23 -1.73
N TYR A 24 6.91 -6.03 -0.78
CA TYR A 24 6.00 -7.15 -1.07
C TYR A 24 4.62 -6.63 -1.46
N LEU A 25 4.14 -5.58 -0.81
CA LEU A 25 2.87 -4.94 -1.13
C LEU A 25 2.89 -4.36 -2.55
N LEU A 26 3.92 -3.60 -2.91
CA LEU A 26 4.12 -3.06 -4.26
C LEU A 26 4.27 -4.16 -5.30
N LYS A 27 5.01 -5.24 -5.01
CA LYS A 27 5.12 -6.40 -5.90
C LYS A 27 3.78 -7.10 -6.11
N PHE A 28 3.01 -7.27 -5.04
CA PHE A 28 1.68 -7.86 -5.12
C PHE A 28 0.72 -6.98 -5.92
N LEU A 29 0.72 -5.66 -5.66
CA LEU A 29 -0.03 -4.68 -6.45
C LEU A 29 0.37 -4.70 -7.92
N ALA A 30 1.67 -4.76 -8.22
CA ALA A 30 2.16 -4.87 -9.59
C ALA A 30 1.63 -6.14 -10.27
N MET A 31 1.64 -7.27 -9.56
CA MET A 31 1.13 -8.54 -10.07
C MET A 31 -0.39 -8.51 -10.27
N VAL A 32 -1.16 -8.00 -9.32
CA VAL A 32 -2.63 -7.95 -9.43
C VAL A 32 -3.07 -6.98 -10.51
N LEU A 33 -2.53 -5.76 -10.51
CA LEU A 33 -2.95 -4.71 -11.43
C LEU A 33 -2.38 -4.87 -12.83
N TYR A 34 -1.21 -5.49 -12.99
CA TYR A 34 -0.49 -5.51 -14.27
C TYR A 34 -0.05 -6.91 -14.69
N SER A 35 -0.63 -7.99 -14.13
CA SER A 35 -0.44 -9.33 -14.69
C SER A 35 -0.90 -9.36 -16.16
N LYS A 36 -0.41 -10.36 -16.90
CA LYS A 36 -0.79 -10.64 -18.30
C LYS A 36 -2.31 -10.84 -18.51
N VAL A 37 -3.07 -11.02 -17.42
CA VAL A 37 -4.52 -11.21 -17.43
C VAL A 37 -5.27 -9.90 -17.14
N SER A 38 -4.57 -8.87 -16.63
CA SER A 38 -5.18 -7.57 -16.33
C SER A 38 -5.29 -6.68 -17.58
N PRO A 39 -6.43 -5.99 -17.80
CA PRO A 39 -6.60 -5.02 -18.88
C PRO A 39 -5.52 -3.93 -18.90
N LEU A 40 -5.04 -3.54 -17.70
CA LEU A 40 -3.99 -2.53 -17.53
C LEU A 40 -2.60 -3.06 -17.90
N GLY A 41 -2.38 -4.38 -17.81
CA GLY A 41 -1.15 -5.02 -18.28
C GLY A 41 -1.10 -5.16 -19.80
N MET A 42 -2.27 -5.29 -20.44
CA MET A 42 -2.40 -5.43 -21.90
C MET A 42 -2.17 -4.12 -22.66
N SER A 43 -2.30 -2.94 -22.02
CA SER A 43 -2.10 -1.64 -22.70
C SER A 43 -0.63 -1.31 -22.98
N GLY A 44 0.33 -2.15 -22.55
CA GLY A 44 1.75 -2.02 -22.84
C GLY A 44 2.49 -0.91 -22.08
N SER A 45 1.78 0.03 -21.46
CA SER A 45 2.36 1.13 -20.68
C SER A 45 2.41 0.80 -19.19
N LEU A 46 3.32 -0.10 -18.81
CA LEU A 46 3.57 -0.37 -17.39
C LEU A 46 4.31 0.81 -16.73
N PRO A 47 3.89 1.27 -15.54
CA PRO A 47 4.65 2.27 -14.80
C PRO A 47 5.98 1.68 -14.30
N LEU A 48 6.98 2.54 -14.13
CA LEU A 48 8.37 2.17 -13.88
C LEU A 48 8.55 1.27 -12.64
N TRP A 49 7.78 1.52 -11.58
CA TRP A 49 7.77 0.66 -10.40
C TRP A 49 7.18 -0.73 -10.66
N ALA A 50 6.12 -0.84 -11.46
CA ALA A 50 5.52 -2.13 -11.78
C ALA A 50 6.47 -2.96 -12.65
N ARG A 51 7.17 -2.33 -13.60
CA ARG A 51 8.22 -2.98 -14.41
C ARG A 51 9.34 -3.54 -13.56
N TYR A 52 9.84 -2.73 -12.62
CA TYR A 52 10.88 -3.13 -11.68
C TYR A 52 10.45 -4.34 -10.83
N TYR A 53 9.24 -4.32 -10.25
CA TYR A 53 8.78 -5.43 -9.40
C TYR A 53 8.34 -6.69 -10.16
N LEU A 54 7.96 -6.55 -11.43
CA LEU A 54 7.61 -7.65 -12.32
C LEU A 54 8.83 -8.23 -13.07
N ASN A 55 10.03 -7.68 -12.85
CA ASN A 55 11.26 -8.05 -13.56
C ASN A 55 11.06 -8.04 -15.09
N SER A 56 10.30 -7.07 -15.62
CA SER A 56 10.06 -7.00 -17.07
C SER A 56 11.23 -6.40 -17.84
N ASP A 57 12.05 -5.59 -17.17
CA ASP A 57 13.27 -4.98 -17.70
C ASP A 57 14.47 -5.39 -16.83
N ASP A 58 15.64 -5.61 -17.44
CA ASP A 58 16.89 -5.89 -16.73
C ASP A 58 17.40 -4.62 -16.06
N TYR A 59 17.10 -4.48 -14.78
CA TYR A 59 17.62 -3.39 -13.95
C TYR A 59 18.82 -3.89 -13.12
N GLU A 60 19.97 -3.21 -13.23
CA GLU A 60 21.16 -3.48 -12.41
C GLU A 60 20.99 -3.02 -10.94
N GLY A 61 19.86 -2.39 -10.60
CA GLY A 61 19.53 -1.92 -9.25
C GLY A 61 18.15 -1.25 -9.19
N PRO A 62 17.69 -0.80 -8.01
CA PRO A 62 16.41 -0.09 -7.89
C PRO A 62 16.42 1.21 -8.70
N PRO A 63 15.48 1.40 -9.65
CA PRO A 63 15.45 2.62 -10.44
C PRO A 63 15.14 3.85 -9.59
N PRO A 64 15.50 5.05 -10.08
CA PRO A 64 15.23 6.30 -9.37
C PRO A 64 13.73 6.44 -9.08
N GLY A 65 13.39 6.84 -7.86
CA GLY A 65 12.01 7.02 -7.40
C GLY A 65 11.37 5.82 -6.71
N ILE A 66 11.94 4.61 -6.78
CA ILE A 66 11.40 3.44 -6.04
C ILE A 66 11.54 3.63 -4.53
N GLY A 67 12.68 4.14 -4.07
CA GLY A 67 12.88 4.45 -2.64
C GLY A 67 11.86 5.48 -2.11
N GLN A 68 11.63 6.55 -2.87
CA GLN A 68 10.63 7.57 -2.53
C GLN A 68 9.20 7.03 -2.56
N LEU A 69 8.89 6.15 -3.52
CA LEU A 69 7.60 5.46 -3.57
C LEU A 69 7.41 4.57 -2.34
N GLU A 70 8.42 3.78 -1.98
CA GLU A 70 8.38 2.93 -0.79
C GLU A 70 8.16 3.77 0.49
N GLU A 71 8.86 4.90 0.60
CA GLU A 71 8.72 5.82 1.73
C GLU A 71 7.34 6.49 1.78
N THR A 72 6.83 6.95 0.63
CA THR A 72 5.49 7.53 0.51
C THR A 72 4.42 6.54 0.93
N VAL A 73 4.54 5.26 0.51
CA VAL A 73 3.61 4.20 0.92
C VAL A 73 3.70 3.91 2.41
N LYS A 74 4.90 3.94 3.01
CA LYS A 74 5.06 3.84 4.48
C LYS A 74 4.36 4.98 5.21
N ILE A 75 4.55 6.21 4.76
CA ILE A 75 3.92 7.41 5.35
C ILE A 75 2.39 7.31 5.26
N LEU A 76 1.86 6.84 4.13
CA LEU A 76 0.43 6.55 3.98
C LEU A 76 -0.04 5.50 5.00
N GLY A 77 0.71 4.39 5.14
CA GLY A 77 0.43 3.36 6.14
C GLY A 77 0.39 3.91 7.58
N TYR A 78 1.36 4.74 7.96
CA TYR A 78 1.37 5.40 9.27
C TYR A 78 0.19 6.35 9.44
N SER A 79 -0.13 7.14 8.43
CA SER A 79 -1.25 8.09 8.46
C SER A 79 -2.58 7.36 8.64
N LEU A 80 -2.74 6.21 7.99
CA LEU A 80 -3.94 5.37 8.07
C LEU A 80 -4.19 4.81 9.47
N VAL A 81 -3.15 4.68 10.29
CA VAL A 81 -3.24 4.23 11.69
C VAL A 81 -3.32 5.42 12.65
N ALA A 82 -2.49 6.44 12.43
CA ALA A 82 -2.35 7.59 13.31
C ALA A 82 -3.63 8.46 13.34
N ILE A 83 -4.28 8.67 12.19
CA ILE A 83 -5.50 9.52 12.11
C ILE A 83 -6.65 8.90 12.91
N PRO A 84 -7.04 7.62 12.71
CA PRO A 84 -8.07 7.00 13.56
C PRO A 84 -7.70 6.99 15.04
N LEU A 85 -6.43 6.73 15.37
CA LEU A 85 -5.97 6.73 16.76
C LEU A 85 -6.12 8.11 17.39
N ALA A 86 -5.72 9.16 16.69
CA ALA A 86 -5.85 10.54 17.14
C ALA A 86 -7.33 10.94 17.32
N LEU A 87 -8.22 10.51 16.43
CA LEU A 87 -9.66 10.73 16.56
C LEU A 87 -10.24 10.02 17.80
N VAL A 88 -9.85 8.76 18.05
CA VAL A 88 -10.29 8.03 19.26
C VAL A 88 -9.83 8.75 20.52
N VAL A 89 -8.57 9.17 20.58
CA VAL A 89 -8.03 9.96 21.69
C VAL A 89 -8.84 11.25 21.85
N MET A 90 -9.07 12.01 20.77
CA MET A 90 -9.83 13.25 20.82
C MET A 90 -11.25 13.03 21.38
N VAL A 91 -11.96 11.99 20.94
CA VAL A 91 -13.30 11.68 21.43
C VAL A 91 -13.28 11.31 22.91
N LEU A 92 -12.30 10.54 23.38
CA LEU A 92 -12.18 10.16 24.79
C LEU A 92 -11.91 11.36 25.70
N PHE A 93 -11.12 12.34 25.24
CA PHE A 93 -10.74 13.51 26.05
C PHE A 93 -11.71 14.69 25.95
N PHE A 94 -12.38 14.88 24.80
CA PHE A 94 -13.24 16.05 24.55
C PHE A 94 -14.73 15.70 24.36
N GLY A 95 -15.08 14.42 24.19
CA GLY A 95 -16.46 13.97 23.95
C GLY A 95 -17.24 13.59 25.22
N SER A 96 -16.61 13.63 26.39
CA SER A 96 -17.24 13.32 27.68
C SER A 96 -17.77 14.56 28.43
N GLY A 97 -17.86 15.71 27.75
CA GLY A 97 -18.36 16.98 28.28
C GLY A 97 -19.79 17.27 27.88
#